data_AF-A0A7T0JLG8-F1
#
_entry.id   AF-A0A7T0JLG8-F1
#
_cell.length_a   1.000
_cell.length_b   1.000
_cell.length_c   1.000
_cell.angle_alpha   90.00
_cell.angle_beta   90.00
_cell.angle_gamma   90.00
#
_symmetry.space_group_name_H-M   'P 1'
#
loop_
_entity.id
_entity.type
_entity.pdbx_description
1 polymer ?
#
loop_
_entity_poly.entity_id
_entity_poly.type
_entity_poly.pdbx_seq_one_letter_code
_entity_poly.pdbx_strand_id
1 'polypeptide(L)'
;MKGKAKFFQKLTAMTLAQPLVADAHSFHWASESIGFLGGLIHPTTSMEHVLTMLLVGLCLSQMGNRSAYVMPFLFVVLMLMGGGLTLIPIEIADAENLMWLSVLLLGLMLVFVRRVSQYVGALIIASVAVLHGYVHAYDIWLDVDAVGYSIGFALMTMVLILVGIGSGWMVKRLAVKFSPVSLVER
;
A
#
# COMPACT_ATOMS: atom_id res chain seq x y z
N MET A 1 16.57 -15.83 19.37
CA MET A 1 16.03 -15.38 18.07
C MET A 1 14.52 -15.12 18.05
N LYS A 2 13.66 -15.96 18.67
CA LYS A 2 12.20 -15.74 18.73
C LYS A 2 11.77 -14.44 19.46
N GLY A 3 12.61 -13.90 20.36
CA GLY A 3 12.27 -12.72 21.16
C GLY A 3 12.30 -11.38 20.42
N LYS A 4 13.23 -11.17 19.48
CA LYS A 4 13.37 -9.89 18.76
C LYS A 4 12.33 -9.70 17.64
N ALA A 5 11.96 -10.80 16.97
CA ALA A 5 10.84 -10.81 16.03
C ALA A 5 9.50 -10.51 16.74
N LYS A 6 9.32 -11.07 17.95
CA LYS A 6 8.18 -10.74 18.81
C LYS A 6 8.22 -9.30 19.30
N PHE A 7 9.41 -8.71 19.52
CA PHE A 7 9.53 -7.31 19.94
C PHE A 7 9.10 -6.35 18.84
N PHE A 8 9.58 -6.53 17.60
CA PHE A 8 9.13 -5.71 16.48
C PHE A 8 7.66 -5.97 16.14
N GLN A 9 7.18 -7.21 16.14
CA GLN A 9 5.75 -7.52 15.99
C GLN A 9 4.88 -6.90 17.09
N LYS A 10 5.37 -6.86 18.34
CA LYS A 10 4.69 -6.17 19.44
C LYS A 10 4.72 -4.66 19.25
N LEU A 11 5.82 -4.09 18.73
CA LEU A 11 5.92 -2.67 18.44
C LEU A 11 4.95 -2.27 17.32
N THR A 12 4.87 -3.04 16.23
CA THR A 12 3.88 -2.83 15.16
C THR A 12 2.45 -3.07 15.65
N ALA A 13 2.21 -4.09 16.47
CA ALA A 13 0.90 -4.32 17.06
C ALA A 13 0.49 -3.22 18.06
N MET A 14 1.44 -2.62 18.76
CA MET A 14 1.21 -1.55 19.74
C MET A 14 1.01 -0.19 19.05
N THR A 15 1.60 0.05 17.89
CA THR A 15 1.23 1.18 17.02
C THR A 15 -0.13 0.97 16.34
N LEU A 16 -0.49 -0.27 15.97
CA LEU A 16 -1.82 -0.62 15.44
C LEU A 16 -2.94 -0.61 16.50
N ALA A 17 -2.58 -0.69 17.79
CA ALA A 17 -3.53 -0.69 18.91
C ALA A 17 -3.89 0.71 19.42
N GLN A 18 -3.38 1.77 18.78
CA GLN A 18 -3.88 3.11 19.07
C GLN A 18 -5.28 3.22 18.46
N PRO A 19 -6.31 3.64 19.23
CA PRO A 19 -7.59 3.97 18.64
C PRO A 19 -7.33 5.13 17.68
N LEU A 20 -7.41 4.86 16.37
CA LEU A 20 -7.58 5.96 15.42
C LEU A 20 -8.93 6.58 15.80
N VAL A 21 -8.90 7.86 16.15
CA VAL A 21 -10.09 8.68 16.15
C VAL A 21 -10.73 8.44 14.79
N ALA A 22 -11.89 7.80 14.79
CA ALA A 22 -12.72 7.63 13.62
C ALA A 22 -13.30 9.01 13.30
N ASP A 23 -12.49 9.85 12.66
CA ASP A 23 -13.02 11.03 12.00
C ASP A 23 -13.85 10.52 10.83
N ALA A 24 -15.17 10.58 10.98
CA ALA A 24 -16.16 10.31 9.95
C ALA A 24 -16.21 11.41 8.88
N HIS A 25 -15.13 12.17 8.71
CA HIS A 25 -14.97 13.12 7.62
C HIS A 25 -14.48 12.36 6.39
N SER A 26 -15.39 11.67 5.70
CA SER A 26 -15.21 11.33 4.30
C SER A 26 -15.20 12.63 3.50
N PHE A 27 -14.00 13.13 3.26
CA PHE A 27 -13.79 14.15 2.26
C PHE A 27 -12.49 13.81 1.54
N HIS A 28 -12.62 13.01 0.48
CA HIS A 28 -11.70 13.10 -0.66
C HIS A 28 -11.68 14.56 -1.05
N TRP A 29 -10.70 15.28 -0.52
CA TRP A 29 -10.44 16.62 -0.98
C TRP A 29 -9.78 16.45 -2.34
N ALA A 30 -10.50 16.84 -3.39
CA ALA A 30 -9.86 17.15 -4.65
C ALA A 30 -8.72 18.13 -4.32
N SER A 31 -7.48 17.79 -4.67
CA SER A 31 -6.41 18.75 -4.53
C SER A 31 -6.76 19.98 -5.35
N GLU A 32 -6.49 21.20 -4.85
CA GLU A 32 -6.66 22.42 -5.66
C GLU A 32 -5.86 22.35 -6.98
N SER A 33 -4.84 21.50 -7.04
CA SER A 33 -4.09 21.16 -8.25
C SER A 33 -4.86 20.24 -9.20
N ILE A 34 -4.83 20.57 -10.48
CA ILE A 34 -5.52 19.87 -11.58
C ILE A 34 -4.49 19.12 -12.44
N GLY A 35 -4.93 18.07 -13.15
CA GLY A 35 -4.13 17.35 -14.14
C GLY A 35 -2.94 16.61 -13.54
N PHE A 36 -1.81 16.55 -14.26
CA PHE A 36 -0.63 15.78 -13.84
C PHE A 36 -0.14 16.08 -12.42
N LEU A 37 -0.06 17.36 -12.05
CA LEU A 37 0.43 17.75 -10.72
C LEU A 37 -0.58 17.39 -9.62
N GLY A 38 -1.88 17.50 -9.92
CA GLY A 38 -2.95 17.01 -9.03
C GLY A 38 -2.82 15.52 -8.75
N GLY A 39 -2.67 14.73 -9.81
CA GLY A 39 -2.45 13.29 -9.70
C GLY A 39 -1.18 12.94 -8.94
N LEU A 40 -0.11 13.74 -9.07
CA LEU A 40 1.13 13.50 -8.35
C LEU A 40 1.01 13.79 -6.84
N ILE A 41 0.26 14.82 -6.46
CA ILE A 41 0.12 15.27 -5.08
C ILE A 41 -0.89 14.40 -4.32
N HIS A 42 -2.05 14.12 -4.92
CA HIS A 42 -3.17 13.45 -4.25
C HIS A 42 -2.81 12.14 -3.49
N PRO A 43 -2.00 11.22 -4.05
CA PRO A 43 -1.54 10.02 -3.33
C PRO A 43 -0.80 10.28 -2.02
N THR A 44 -0.14 11.43 -1.90
CA THR A 44 0.64 11.78 -0.69
C THR A 44 -0.22 12.40 0.40
N THR A 45 -1.45 12.75 0.05
CA THR A 45 -2.28 13.58 0.89
C THR A 45 -3.43 12.83 1.54
N SER A 46 -3.79 11.68 0.98
CA SER A 46 -4.68 10.70 1.57
C SER A 46 -3.87 9.74 2.46
N MET A 47 -4.16 9.73 3.76
CA MET A 47 -3.44 8.87 4.71
C MET A 47 -3.67 7.38 4.42
N GLU A 48 -4.86 7.01 3.95
CA GLU A 48 -5.19 5.65 3.51
C GLU A 48 -4.34 5.20 2.32
N HIS A 49 -4.13 6.07 1.32
CA HIS A 49 -3.30 5.76 0.16
C HIS A 49 -1.85 5.53 0.58
N VAL A 50 -1.29 6.46 1.37
CA VAL A 50 0.09 6.35 1.87
C VAL A 50 0.26 5.05 2.69
N LEU A 51 -0.63 4.77 3.63
CA LEU A 51 -0.58 3.55 4.45
C LEU A 51 -0.66 2.29 3.59
N THR A 52 -1.59 2.25 2.63
CA THR A 52 -1.77 1.11 1.73
C THR A 52 -0.52 0.85 0.91
N MET A 53 0.04 1.88 0.28
CA MET A 53 1.25 1.73 -0.56
C MET A 53 2.47 1.32 0.25
N LEU A 54 2.63 1.85 1.46
CA LEU A 54 3.70 1.44 2.37
C LEU A 54 3.53 -0.02 2.82
N LEU A 55 2.32 -0.44 3.20
CA LEU A 55 2.05 -1.82 3.60
C LEU A 55 2.28 -2.80 2.45
N VAL A 56 1.83 -2.48 1.24
CA VAL A 56 2.11 -3.26 0.02
C VAL A 56 3.62 -3.37 -0.19
N GLY A 57 4.34 -2.25 -0.17
CA GLY A 57 5.80 -2.26 -0.35
C GLY A 57 6.54 -3.07 0.71
N LEU A 58 6.16 -2.93 1.98
CA LEU A 58 6.72 -3.70 3.09
C LEU A 58 6.43 -5.20 2.94
N CYS A 59 5.23 -5.58 2.48
CA CYS A 59 4.89 -6.98 2.20
C CYS A 59 5.74 -7.53 1.05
N LEU A 60 5.85 -6.79 -0.06
CA LEU A 60 6.65 -7.18 -1.22
C LEU A 60 8.13 -7.37 -0.87
N SER A 61 8.67 -6.53 0.00
CA SER A 61 10.05 -6.65 0.49
C SER A 61 10.33 -7.99 1.20
N GLN A 62 9.28 -8.63 1.74
CA GLN A 62 9.36 -9.89 2.49
C GLN A 62 8.97 -11.13 1.66
N MET A 63 8.19 -10.96 0.59
CA MET A 63 7.71 -12.07 -0.26
C MET A 63 8.80 -12.63 -1.19
N GLY A 64 9.87 -11.91 -1.46
CA GLY A 64 11.02 -12.38 -2.24
C GLY A 64 11.47 -11.39 -3.31
N ASN A 65 12.71 -11.55 -3.80
CA ASN A 65 13.33 -10.57 -4.70
C ASN A 65 12.53 -10.38 -6.00
N ARG A 66 12.07 -11.45 -6.65
CA ARG A 66 11.31 -11.35 -7.90
C ARG A 66 10.00 -10.56 -7.72
N SER A 67 9.27 -10.81 -6.64
CA SER A 67 8.02 -10.11 -6.35
C SER A 67 8.24 -8.62 -6.13
N ALA A 68 9.33 -8.23 -5.46
CA ALA A 68 9.67 -6.82 -5.22
C ALA A 68 9.93 -6.02 -6.50
N TYR A 69 10.29 -6.68 -7.61
CA TYR A 69 10.50 -5.98 -8.90
C TYR A 69 9.28 -6.03 -9.81
N VAL A 70 8.54 -7.15 -9.84
CA VAL A 70 7.43 -7.34 -10.80
C VAL A 70 6.11 -6.77 -10.26
N MET A 71 5.83 -6.98 -8.97
CA MET A 71 4.53 -6.61 -8.41
C MET A 71 4.23 -5.11 -8.39
N PRO A 72 5.19 -4.19 -8.20
CA PRO A 72 4.87 -2.76 -8.25
C PRO A 72 4.27 -2.34 -9.60
N PHE A 73 4.81 -2.87 -10.70
CA PHE A 73 4.26 -2.62 -12.03
C PHE A 73 2.87 -3.24 -12.19
N LEU A 74 2.72 -4.49 -11.76
CA LEU A 74 1.42 -5.17 -11.83
C LEU A 74 0.36 -4.45 -11.00
N PHE A 75 0.73 -3.95 -9.82
CA PHE A 75 -0.14 -3.18 -8.95
C PHE A 75 -0.65 -1.93 -9.66
N VAL A 76 0.24 -1.14 -10.25
CA VAL A 76 -0.15 0.08 -10.99
C VAL A 76 -1.09 -0.25 -12.16
N VAL A 77 -0.77 -1.29 -12.94
CA VAL A 77 -1.62 -1.72 -14.06
C VAL A 77 -3.02 -2.13 -13.58
N LEU A 78 -3.10 -2.99 -12.55
CA LEU A 78 -4.37 -3.44 -12.01
C LEU A 78 -5.17 -2.32 -11.35
N MET A 79 -4.50 -1.35 -10.73
CA MET A 79 -5.12 -0.16 -10.18
C MET A 79 -5.74 0.71 -11.28
N LEU A 80 -5.04 0.95 -12.38
CA LEU A 80 -5.60 1.66 -13.53
C LEU A 80 -6.78 0.89 -14.15
N MET A 81 -6.69 -0.44 -14.22
CA MET A 81 -7.81 -1.28 -14.67
C MET A 81 -9.02 -1.18 -13.73
N GLY A 82 -8.79 -1.16 -12.41
CA GLY A 82 -9.83 -0.93 -11.41
C GLY A 82 -10.47 0.44 -11.54
N GLY A 83 -9.68 1.48 -11.84
CA GLY A 83 -10.22 2.79 -12.17
C GLY A 83 -11.08 2.80 -13.44
N GLY A 84 -10.71 2.01 -14.44
CA GLY A 84 -11.51 1.82 -15.65
C GLY A 84 -12.85 1.11 -15.42
N LEU A 85 -13.01 0.34 -14.34
CA LEU A 85 -14.27 -0.35 -14.03
C LEU A 85 -15.43 0.63 -13.76
N THR A 86 -15.17 1.86 -13.35
CA THR A 86 -16.22 2.86 -13.15
C THR A 86 -16.75 3.45 -14.45
N LEU A 87 -16.13 3.16 -15.60
CA LEU A 87 -16.62 3.56 -16.92
C LEU A 87 -17.74 2.65 -17.44
N ILE A 88 -17.96 1.50 -16.80
CA ILE A 88 -19.03 0.56 -17.08
C ILE A 88 -20.00 0.54 -15.89
N PRO A 89 -21.27 0.13 -16.08
CA PRO A 89 -22.28 0.13 -15.02
C PRO A 89 -22.08 -1.03 -14.04
N ILE A 90 -20.89 -1.10 -13.43
CA ILE A 90 -20.56 -2.02 -12.35
C ILE A 90 -20.46 -1.19 -11.08
N GLU A 91 -21.34 -1.49 -10.13
CA GLU A 91 -21.29 -0.92 -8.79
C GLU A 91 -20.73 -1.95 -7.82
N ILE A 92 -19.61 -1.61 -7.18
CA ILE A 92 -19.08 -2.36 -6.05
C ILE A 92 -19.73 -1.81 -4.78
N ALA A 93 -20.68 -2.58 -4.22
CA ALA A 93 -21.31 -2.24 -2.95
C ALA A 93 -20.24 -2.10 -1.84
N ASP A 94 -20.38 -1.04 -1.03
CA ASP A 94 -19.52 -0.77 0.12
C ASP A 94 -18.02 -0.68 -0.21
N ALA A 95 -17.67 -0.16 -1.41
CA ALA A 95 -16.28 -0.07 -1.87
C ALA A 95 -15.34 0.65 -0.86
N GLU A 96 -15.82 1.69 -0.18
CA GLU A 96 -15.08 2.39 0.87
C GLU A 96 -14.78 1.46 2.07
N ASN A 97 -15.78 0.73 2.58
CA ASN A 97 -15.60 -0.23 3.68
C ASN A 97 -14.65 -1.37 3.28
N LEU A 98 -14.70 -1.81 2.01
CA LEU A 98 -13.77 -2.80 1.48
C LEU A 98 -12.34 -2.27 1.45
N MET A 99 -12.14 -0.97 1.22
CA MET A 99 -10.82 -0.34 1.28
C MET A 99 -10.25 -0.36 2.70
N TRP A 100 -11.03 0.01 3.71
CA TRP A 100 -10.64 -0.12 5.12
C TRP A 100 -10.28 -1.57 5.51
N LEU A 101 -11.08 -2.53 5.06
CA LEU A 101 -10.84 -3.95 5.28
C LEU A 101 -9.54 -4.42 4.60
N SER A 102 -9.23 -3.88 3.42
CA SER A 102 -8.02 -4.22 2.67
C SER A 102 -6.74 -3.77 3.41
N VAL A 103 -6.76 -2.59 4.05
CA VAL A 103 -5.66 -2.09 4.87
C VAL A 103 -5.42 -3.00 6.07
N LEU A 104 -6.50 -3.41 6.75
CA LEU A 104 -6.43 -4.37 7.85
C LEU A 104 -5.85 -5.72 7.39
N LEU A 105 -6.31 -6.23 6.25
CA LEU A 105 -5.85 -7.49 5.67
C LEU A 105 -4.36 -7.42 5.27
N LEU A 106 -3.91 -6.31 4.69
CA LEU A 106 -2.50 -6.07 4.36
C LEU A 106 -1.64 -5.99 5.62
N GLY A 107 -2.12 -5.31 6.67
CA GLY A 107 -1.43 -5.26 7.97
C GLY A 107 -1.28 -6.64 8.60
N LEU A 108 -2.34 -7.46 8.54
CA LEU A 108 -2.31 -8.85 8.99
C LEU A 108 -1.34 -9.69 8.14
N MET A 109 -1.40 -9.53 6.82
CA MET A 109 -0.51 -10.21 5.89
C MET A 109 0.95 -9.84 6.17
N LEU A 110 1.26 -8.57 6.46
CA LEU A 110 2.59 -8.11 6.81
C LEU A 110 3.16 -8.85 8.03
N VAL A 111 2.33 -9.04 9.07
CA VAL A 111 2.72 -9.76 10.31
C VAL A 111 2.93 -11.26 10.05
N PHE A 112 2.08 -11.86 9.20
CA PHE A 112 2.06 -13.29 8.94
C PHE A 112 2.69 -13.68 7.60
N VAL A 113 3.43 -12.79 6.93
CA VAL A 113 3.86 -12.96 5.54
C VAL A 113 4.66 -14.23 5.32
N ARG A 114 5.42 -14.69 6.33
CA ARG A 114 6.21 -15.94 6.26
C ARG A 114 5.37 -17.22 6.26
N ARG A 115 4.09 -17.13 6.62
CA ARG A 115 3.13 -18.25 6.65
C ARG A 115 2.17 -18.21 5.46
N VAL A 116 2.17 -17.12 4.70
CA VAL A 116 1.30 -16.93 3.54
C VAL A 116 2.04 -17.40 2.29
N SER A 117 1.39 -18.22 1.47
CA SER A 117 1.94 -18.61 0.16
C SER A 117 2.12 -17.36 -0.71
N GLN A 118 3.20 -17.32 -1.50
CA GLN A 118 3.46 -16.20 -2.42
C GLN A 118 2.28 -15.94 -3.36
N TYR A 119 1.55 -16.98 -3.77
CA TYR A 119 0.38 -16.87 -4.64
C TYR A 119 -0.81 -16.20 -3.92
N VAL A 120 -1.03 -16.53 -2.65
CA VAL A 120 -2.11 -15.93 -1.85
C VAL A 120 -1.80 -14.46 -1.59
N GLY A 121 -0.56 -14.14 -1.22
CA GLY A 121 -0.17 -12.74 -1.03
C GLY A 121 -0.24 -11.93 -2.31
N ALA A 122 0.12 -12.52 -3.46
CA ALA A 122 -0.03 -11.92 -4.77
C ALA A 122 -1.49 -11.59 -5.09
N LEU A 123 -2.41 -12.54 -4.82
CA LEU A 123 -3.84 -12.36 -5.04
C LEU A 123 -4.40 -11.24 -4.15
N ILE A 124 -4.03 -11.20 -2.87
CA ILE A 124 -4.46 -10.14 -1.95
C ILE A 124 -4.02 -8.77 -2.47
N ILE A 125 -2.73 -8.61 -2.82
CA ILE A 125 -2.19 -7.36 -3.34
C ILE A 125 -2.89 -6.94 -4.65
N ALA A 126 -3.14 -7.90 -5.54
CA ALA A 126 -3.86 -7.66 -6.79
C ALA A 126 -5.30 -7.18 -6.55
N SER A 127 -6.02 -7.81 -5.61
CA SER A 127 -7.37 -7.38 -5.24
C SER A 127 -7.39 -5.98 -4.63
N VAL A 128 -6.42 -5.66 -3.76
CA VAL A 128 -6.26 -4.31 -3.23
C VAL A 128 -6.05 -3.33 -4.36
N ALA A 129 -5.17 -3.61 -5.32
CA ALA A 129 -4.90 -2.71 -6.44
C ALA A 129 -6.19 -2.33 -7.20
N VAL A 130 -7.01 -3.32 -7.57
CA VAL A 130 -8.26 -3.10 -8.31
C VAL A 130 -9.26 -2.29 -7.49
N LEU A 131 -9.50 -2.66 -6.23
CA LEU A 131 -10.44 -1.95 -5.36
C LEU A 131 -9.99 -0.51 -5.08
N HIS A 132 -8.70 -0.31 -4.84
CA HIS A 132 -8.11 1.00 -4.60
C HIS A 132 -8.26 1.90 -5.83
N GLY A 133 -7.99 1.36 -7.01
CA GLY A 133 -8.21 2.06 -8.28
C GLY A 133 -9.67 2.44 -8.52
N TYR A 134 -10.61 1.54 -8.20
CA TYR A 134 -12.04 1.77 -8.34
C TYR A 134 -12.53 2.92 -7.44
N VAL A 135 -12.11 2.94 -6.17
CA VAL A 135 -12.53 4.00 -5.22
C VAL A 135 -11.99 5.38 -5.63
N HIS A 136 -10.72 5.45 -6.02
CA HIS A 136 -10.11 6.72 -6.44
C HIS A 136 -10.46 7.14 -7.88
N ALA A 137 -11.17 6.32 -8.64
CA ALA A 137 -11.50 6.61 -10.03
C ALA A 137 -12.37 7.86 -10.17
N TYR A 138 -13.29 8.08 -9.23
CA TYR A 138 -14.21 9.22 -9.27
C TYR A 138 -13.47 10.56 -9.32
N ASP A 139 -12.39 10.72 -8.55
CA ASP A 139 -11.58 11.94 -8.57
C ASP A 139 -10.87 12.15 -9.90
N ILE A 140 -10.45 11.06 -10.54
CA ILE A 140 -9.76 11.09 -11.83
C ILE A 140 -10.71 11.57 -12.93
N TRP A 141 -11.94 11.04 -12.96
CA TRP A 141 -12.91 11.36 -14.01
C TRP A 141 -13.52 12.76 -13.88
N LEU A 142 -13.45 13.35 -12.69
CA LEU A 142 -13.91 14.73 -12.43
C LEU A 142 -12.83 15.78 -12.75
N ASP A 143 -11.58 15.38 -12.95
CA ASP A 143 -10.48 16.29 -13.31
C ASP A 143 -10.55 16.70 -14.80
N VAL A 144 -10.12 17.94 -15.08
CA VAL A 144 -10.11 18.52 -16.44
C VAL A 144 -9.13 17.78 -17.37
N ASP A 145 -8.05 17.22 -16.83
CA ASP A 145 -7.06 16.40 -17.52
C ASP A 145 -6.90 15.04 -16.82
N ALA A 146 -7.95 14.21 -16.95
CA ALA A 146 -8.00 12.86 -16.39
C ALA A 146 -6.80 11.98 -16.78
N VAL A 147 -6.26 12.14 -18.00
CA VAL A 147 -5.10 11.36 -18.46
C VAL A 147 -3.83 11.82 -17.76
N GLY A 148 -3.55 13.13 -17.73
CA GLY A 148 -2.42 13.67 -16.99
C GLY A 148 -2.48 13.31 -15.52
N TYR A 149 -3.65 13.47 -14.90
CA TYR A 149 -3.90 13.09 -13.51
C TYR A 149 -3.60 11.60 -13.27
N SER A 150 -4.11 10.71 -14.12
CA SER A 150 -3.86 9.26 -14.02
C SER A 150 -2.38 8.92 -14.08
N ILE A 151 -1.60 9.59 -14.94
CA ILE A 151 -0.16 9.37 -15.06
C ILE A 151 0.55 9.84 -13.78
N GLY A 152 0.25 11.04 -13.29
CA GLY A 152 0.81 11.56 -12.04
C GLY A 152 0.50 10.65 -10.85
N PHE A 153 -0.75 10.19 -10.76
CA PHE A 153 -1.25 9.28 -9.73
C PHE A 153 -0.54 7.93 -9.76
N ALA A 154 -0.41 7.33 -10.95
CA ALA A 154 0.33 6.09 -11.15
C ALA A 154 1.81 6.21 -10.77
N LEU A 155 2.46 7.33 -11.15
CA LEU A 155 3.86 7.59 -10.83
C LEU A 155 4.09 7.73 -9.33
N MET A 156 3.32 8.56 -8.65
CA MET A 156 3.48 8.73 -7.20
C MET A 156 3.14 7.44 -6.44
N THR A 157 2.13 6.70 -6.89
CA THR A 157 1.80 5.37 -6.34
C THR A 157 2.98 4.42 -6.44
N MET A 158 3.64 4.34 -7.62
CA MET A 158 4.84 3.55 -7.80
C MET A 158 5.96 3.99 -6.84
N VAL A 159 6.19 5.29 -6.68
CA VAL A 159 7.19 5.83 -5.75
C VAL A 159 6.91 5.39 -4.31
N LEU A 160 5.67 5.52 -3.83
CA LEU A 160 5.31 5.12 -2.46
C LEU A 160 5.50 3.61 -2.22
N ILE A 161 5.15 2.76 -3.18
CA ILE A 161 5.41 1.32 -3.09
C ILE A 161 6.92 1.04 -3.00
N LEU A 162 7.73 1.70 -3.83
CA LEU A 162 9.18 1.56 -3.80
C LEU A 162 9.79 2.05 -2.47
N VAL A 163 9.25 3.13 -1.89
CA VAL A 163 9.62 3.60 -0.55
C VAL A 163 9.28 2.55 0.51
N GLY A 164 8.12 1.90 0.44
CA GLY A 164 7.76 0.78 1.32
C GLY A 164 8.71 -0.41 1.19
N ILE A 165 9.07 -0.78 -0.05
CA ILE A 165 10.05 -1.85 -0.32
C ILE A 165 11.42 -1.51 0.27
N GLY A 166 11.91 -0.30 -0.02
CA GLY A 166 13.20 0.20 0.47
C GLY A 166 13.25 0.24 2.00
N SER A 167 12.18 0.67 2.64
CA SER A 167 12.02 0.68 4.10
C SER A 167 12.11 -0.73 4.67
N GLY A 168 11.42 -1.71 4.06
CA GLY A 168 11.48 -3.11 4.50
C GLY A 168 12.89 -3.71 4.38
N TRP A 169 13.60 -3.42 3.29
CA TRP A 169 15.00 -3.82 3.13
C TRP A 169 15.94 -3.15 4.13
N MET A 170 15.73 -1.87 4.42
CA MET A 170 16.50 -1.13 5.42
C MET A 170 16.34 -1.77 6.81
N VAL A 171 15.11 -2.04 7.24
CA VAL A 171 14.81 -2.71 8.51
C VAL A 171 15.51 -4.08 8.58
N LYS A 172 15.45 -4.86 7.49
CA LYS A 172 16.13 -6.17 7.42
C LYS A 172 17.65 -6.03 7.57
N ARG A 173 18.28 -5.04 6.93
CA ARG A 173 19.73 -4.78 7.04
C ARG A 173 20.12 -4.37 8.46
N LEU A 174 19.37 -3.46 9.07
CA LEU A 174 19.62 -3.01 10.44
C LEU A 174 19.44 -4.14 11.46
N ALA A 175 18.42 -4.97 11.30
CA ALA A 175 18.18 -6.13 12.17
C ALA A 175 19.31 -7.16 12.12
N VAL A 176 19.97 -7.33 10.96
CA VAL A 176 21.14 -8.19 10.80
C VAL A 176 22.37 -7.55 11.46
N LYS A 177 22.64 -6.26 11.19
CA LYS A 177 23.81 -5.52 11.70
C LYS A 177 23.86 -5.46 13.23
N PHE A 178 22.70 -5.36 13.89
CA PHE A 178 22.59 -5.28 15.36
C PHE A 178 22.12 -6.60 16.00
N SER A 179 22.31 -7.73 15.30
CA SER A 179 22.09 -9.05 15.90
C SER A 179 23.20 -9.35 16.92
N PRO A 180 22.86 -9.69 18.19
CA PRO A 180 23.82 -9.88 19.27
C PRO A 180 24.72 -11.10 19.08
N VAL A 181 24.49 -11.88 18.02
CA VAL A 181 25.34 -13.00 17.61
C VAL A 181 26.68 -12.50 17.04
N SER A 182 26.75 -11.27 16.54
CA SER A 182 27.97 -10.68 15.96
C SER A 182 29.00 -10.17 16.98
N LEU A 183 28.68 -10.21 18.28
CA LEU A 183 29.57 -9.74 19.37
C LEU A 183 30.28 -10.87 20.11
N VAL A 184 30.12 -12.14 19.68
CA VAL A 184 30.75 -13.32 20.33
C VAL A 184 32.00 -13.80 19.59
N GLU A 185 32.30 -13.27 18.39
CA GLU A 185 33.48 -13.65 17.59
C GLU A 185 34.47 -12.49 17.38
N ARG A 186 34.73 -11.67 18.42
CA ARG A 186 35.86 -10.74 18.40
C ARG A 186 36.70 -10.85 19.65
#